data_AF-A0A967JRA4-F1
#
_entry.id   AF-A0A967JRA4-F1
#
_cell.length_a   1.000
_cell.length_b   1.000
_cell.length_c   1.000
_cell.angle_alpha   90.00
_cell.angle_beta   90.00
_cell.angle_gamma   90.00
#
_symmetry.space_group_name_H-M   'P 1'
#
loop_
_entity.id
_entity.type
_entity.pdbx_description
1 polymer ?
#
loop_
_entity_poly.entity_id
_entity_poly.type
_entity_poly.pdbx_seq_one_letter_code
_entity_poly.pdbx_strand_id
1 'polypeptide(L)'
;GLFAARRPDGSFADPLARDQALVLWGVSNLILAATSARDDYWHKAYRDLVDADDYRDLAARARAAVEKLPPELPVDRALAIEALGRYALVAKDGGRRRAALALARGHAEALRQVEDGSLEDSALAVYGLIEAGRLLGDDLYASAATRLFRSALRPKWDDRLGVFRTGGPITYTSATTAAVAAALNAVRWHGPADLSKEAVRLYPKFLETVLVRAGLLLSSPLALVPAEYRKDRPDAAFAHPALPSPEKAGTAPVFAGEVRYERGAWRVTHRTFRMAEALFLANVLVRPRDGRADPFLPADRLARLER
;
A
#
# COMPACT_ATOMS: atom_id res chain seq x y z
N GLY A 1 20.66 4.41 -8.72
CA GLY A 1 19.68 5.26 -7.99
C GLY A 1 20.40 6.39 -7.27
N LEU A 2 19.66 7.20 -6.52
CA LEU A 2 20.18 8.30 -5.69
C LEU A 2 19.97 8.04 -4.18
N PHE A 3 18.97 7.24 -3.82
CA PHE A 3 18.66 6.90 -2.43
C PHE A 3 19.05 5.45 -2.13
N ALA A 4 19.54 5.21 -0.93
CA ALA A 4 19.87 3.88 -0.46
C ALA A 4 19.61 3.76 1.05
N ALA A 5 19.26 2.57 1.50
CA ALA A 5 19.13 2.29 2.92
C ALA A 5 20.47 2.45 3.64
N ARG A 6 20.45 3.04 4.84
CA ARG A 6 21.62 3.08 5.73
C ARG A 6 21.68 1.78 6.53
N ARG A 7 22.82 1.11 6.51
CA ARG A 7 23.12 -0.09 7.29
C ARG A 7 23.43 0.28 8.75
N PRO A 8 23.31 -0.67 9.70
CA PRO A 8 23.62 -0.43 11.12
C PRO A 8 25.05 0.03 11.38
N ASP A 9 25.99 -0.37 10.53
CA ASP A 9 27.40 0.05 10.57
C ASP A 9 27.63 1.49 10.06
N GLY A 10 26.56 2.18 9.68
CA GLY A 10 26.59 3.55 9.17
C GLY A 10 26.86 3.67 7.68
N SER A 11 27.21 2.57 6.99
CA SER A 11 27.40 2.54 5.53
C SER A 11 26.05 2.59 4.79
N PHE A 12 26.09 2.87 3.48
CA PHE A 12 24.90 2.77 2.63
C PHE A 12 24.89 1.43 1.89
N ALA A 13 23.70 0.85 1.78
CA ALA A 13 23.45 -0.28 0.90
C ALA A 13 23.50 0.16 -0.57
N ASP A 14 23.44 -0.81 -1.47
CA ASP A 14 23.25 -0.49 -2.89
C ASP A 14 21.85 0.09 -3.11
N PRO A 15 21.71 1.13 -3.95
CA PRO A 15 20.42 1.73 -4.22
C PRO A 15 19.51 0.75 -4.96
N LEU A 16 18.30 0.54 -4.44
CA LEU A 16 17.28 -0.30 -5.08
C LEU A 16 16.25 0.54 -5.84
N ALA A 17 15.67 -0.02 -6.91
CA ALA A 17 14.61 0.65 -7.68
C ALA A 17 13.40 0.99 -6.79
N ARG A 18 13.02 0.03 -5.93
CA ARG A 18 11.98 0.20 -4.90
C ARG A 18 12.20 1.43 -4.03
N ASP A 19 13.42 1.64 -3.55
CA ASP A 19 13.73 2.76 -2.65
C ASP A 19 13.54 4.11 -3.33
N GLN A 20 13.85 4.21 -4.63
CA GLN A 20 13.64 5.45 -5.39
C GLN A 20 12.14 5.78 -5.50
N ALA A 21 11.32 4.77 -5.79
CA ALA A 21 9.88 4.92 -5.89
C ALA A 21 9.26 5.30 -4.52
N LEU A 22 9.68 4.65 -3.44
CA LEU A 22 9.19 4.95 -2.09
C LEU A 22 9.56 6.35 -1.63
N VAL A 23 10.78 6.82 -1.90
CA VAL A 23 11.17 8.21 -1.60
C VAL A 23 10.34 9.20 -2.41
N LEU A 24 10.14 8.95 -3.71
CA LEU A 24 9.30 9.78 -4.57
C LEU A 24 7.84 9.84 -4.07
N TRP A 25 7.30 8.70 -3.64
CA TRP A 25 5.98 8.64 -3.03
C TRP A 25 5.92 9.49 -1.76
N GLY A 26 6.82 9.23 -0.81
CA GLY A 26 6.84 9.92 0.49
C GLY A 26 6.93 11.43 0.34
N VAL A 27 7.88 11.92 -0.46
CA VAL A 27 8.05 13.37 -0.67
C VAL A 27 6.85 13.98 -1.40
N SER A 28 6.26 13.28 -2.37
CA SER A 28 5.06 13.78 -3.05
C SER A 28 3.86 13.84 -2.11
N ASN A 29 3.71 12.88 -1.20
CA ASN A 29 2.67 12.88 -0.17
C ASN A 29 2.82 14.05 0.82
N LEU A 30 4.04 14.34 1.27
CA LEU A 30 4.29 15.50 2.14
C LEU A 30 3.79 16.78 1.48
N ILE A 31 4.10 16.95 0.20
CA ILE A 31 3.67 18.12 -0.54
C ILE A 31 2.15 18.11 -0.79
N LEU A 32 1.54 16.96 -1.11
CA LEU A 32 0.09 16.87 -1.25
C LEU A 32 -0.62 17.26 0.04
N ALA A 33 -0.13 16.77 1.19
CA ALA A 33 -0.68 17.08 2.50
C ALA A 33 -0.54 18.58 2.83
N ALA A 34 0.67 19.14 2.66
CA ALA A 34 0.96 20.55 2.90
C ALA A 34 0.29 21.52 1.91
N THR A 35 -0.21 21.03 0.77
CA THR A 35 -0.95 21.86 -0.21
C THR A 35 -2.43 21.51 -0.27
N SER A 36 -2.90 20.65 0.62
CA SER A 36 -4.30 20.23 0.65
C SER A 36 -5.19 21.36 1.17
N ALA A 37 -6.35 21.53 0.55
CA ALA A 37 -7.38 22.47 1.01
C ALA A 37 -8.22 21.91 2.18
N ARG A 38 -7.93 20.67 2.62
CA ARG A 38 -8.66 20.04 3.73
C ARG A 38 -8.31 20.73 5.05
N ASP A 39 -9.30 20.90 5.91
CA ASP A 39 -9.14 21.59 7.20
C ASP A 39 -9.18 20.65 8.42
N ASP A 40 -8.88 19.37 8.20
CA ASP A 40 -8.68 18.45 9.33
C ASP A 40 -7.32 18.67 10.00
N TYR A 41 -7.23 18.28 11.27
CA TYR A 41 -6.04 18.47 12.12
C TYR A 41 -4.73 18.08 11.42
N TRP A 42 -4.72 16.93 10.74
CA TRP A 42 -3.51 16.43 10.08
C TRP A 42 -3.06 17.33 8.94
N HIS A 43 -3.96 17.71 8.04
CA HIS A 43 -3.62 18.60 6.93
C HIS A 43 -3.23 20.00 7.41
N LYS A 44 -3.85 20.50 8.49
CA LYS A 44 -3.43 21.74 9.14
C LYS A 44 -2.01 21.62 9.71
N ALA A 45 -1.74 20.58 10.49
CA ALA A 45 -0.41 20.35 11.05
C ALA A 45 0.67 20.21 9.95
N TYR A 46 0.36 19.53 8.84
CA TYR A 46 1.29 19.46 7.70
C TYR A 46 1.54 20.84 7.07
N ARG A 47 0.51 21.69 6.90
CA ARG A 47 0.71 23.06 6.40
C ARG A 47 1.57 23.91 7.33
N ASP A 48 1.41 23.75 8.64
CA ASP A 48 2.13 24.54 9.63
C ASP A 48 3.59 24.07 9.80
N LEU A 49 3.87 22.79 9.56
CA LEU A 49 5.19 22.17 9.82
C LEU A 49 6.04 21.92 8.57
N VAL A 50 5.45 21.99 7.38
CA VAL A 50 6.11 21.63 6.12
C VAL A 50 5.93 22.74 5.09
N ASP A 51 7.01 23.40 4.71
CA ASP A 51 7.01 24.23 3.50
C ASP A 51 7.06 23.31 2.28
N ALA A 52 5.97 23.25 1.52
CA ALA A 52 5.85 22.42 0.34
C ALA A 52 6.92 22.71 -0.73
N ASP A 53 7.41 23.96 -0.81
CA ASP A 53 8.36 24.37 -1.83
C ASP A 53 9.79 23.86 -1.55
N ASP A 54 10.16 23.68 -0.27
CA ASP A 54 11.43 23.07 0.15
C ASP A 54 11.59 21.61 -0.35
N TYR A 55 10.47 20.91 -0.52
CA TYR A 55 10.46 19.50 -0.93
C TYR A 55 10.35 19.31 -2.46
N ARG A 56 10.12 20.38 -3.23
CA ARG A 56 9.95 20.31 -4.70
C ARG A 56 11.19 19.79 -5.41
N ASP A 57 12.36 20.28 -4.99
CA ASP A 57 13.64 19.89 -5.57
C ASP A 57 13.98 18.44 -5.21
N LEU A 58 13.67 18.02 -3.98
CA LEU A 58 13.80 16.62 -3.58
C LEU A 58 12.87 15.72 -4.41
N ALA A 59 11.62 16.12 -4.63
CA ALA A 59 10.69 15.38 -5.48
C ALA A 59 11.19 15.26 -6.92
N ALA A 60 11.75 16.33 -7.49
CA ALA A 60 12.31 16.30 -8.84
C ALA A 60 13.53 15.38 -8.93
N ARG A 61 14.44 15.42 -7.93
CA ARG A 61 15.59 14.50 -7.83
C ARG A 61 15.13 13.05 -7.68
N ALA A 62 14.07 12.81 -6.91
CA ALA A 62 13.52 11.48 -6.74
C ALA A 62 12.86 10.93 -8.00
N ARG A 63 12.15 11.76 -8.77
CA ARG A 63 11.66 11.36 -10.10
C ARG A 63 12.81 10.98 -11.03
N ALA A 64 13.87 11.78 -11.08
CA ALA A 64 15.04 11.47 -11.89
C ALA A 64 15.75 10.19 -11.43
N ALA A 65 15.74 9.89 -10.12
CA ALA A 65 16.30 8.67 -9.58
C ALA A 65 15.53 7.40 -9.99
N VAL A 66 14.19 7.48 -10.07
CA VAL A 66 13.33 6.41 -10.62
C VAL A 66 13.64 6.18 -12.10
N GLU A 67 13.84 7.24 -12.88
CA GLU A 67 14.21 7.13 -14.30
C GLU A 67 15.60 6.52 -14.50
N LYS A 68 16.57 6.89 -13.66
CA LYS A 68 17.96 6.37 -13.73
C LYS A 68 18.08 4.91 -13.28
N LEU A 69 17.21 4.46 -12.39
CA LEU A 69 17.18 3.08 -11.89
C LEU A 69 15.76 2.52 -12.05
N PRO A 70 15.36 2.16 -13.27
CA PRO A 70 13.99 1.81 -13.59
C PRO A 70 13.56 0.51 -12.89
N PRO A 71 12.35 0.45 -12.32
CA PRO A 71 11.76 -0.78 -11.80
C PRO A 71 11.56 -1.87 -12.84
N GLU A 72 12.07 -3.07 -12.54
CA GLU A 72 11.92 -4.26 -13.39
C GLU A 72 10.89 -5.24 -12.86
N LEU A 73 10.83 -5.42 -11.54
CA LEU A 73 9.91 -6.35 -10.88
C LEU A 73 8.48 -5.79 -10.83
N PRO A 74 7.43 -6.63 -10.92
CA PRO A 74 6.03 -6.19 -10.85
C PRO A 74 5.72 -5.37 -9.60
N VAL A 75 6.18 -5.82 -8.44
CA VAL A 75 6.08 -5.09 -7.17
C VAL A 75 6.62 -3.66 -7.26
N ASP A 76 7.84 -3.51 -7.78
CA ASP A 76 8.51 -2.21 -7.81
C ASP A 76 7.89 -1.28 -8.86
N ARG A 77 7.40 -1.85 -9.97
CA ARG A 77 6.66 -1.12 -11.01
C ARG A 77 5.35 -0.55 -10.48
N ALA A 78 4.59 -1.33 -9.70
CA ALA A 78 3.36 -0.86 -9.09
C ALA A 78 3.60 0.32 -8.14
N LEU A 79 4.62 0.22 -7.28
CA LEU A 79 5.02 1.32 -6.39
C LEU A 79 5.47 2.56 -7.17
N ALA A 80 6.17 2.39 -8.30
CA ALA A 80 6.59 3.49 -9.13
C ALA A 80 5.43 4.19 -9.85
N ILE A 81 4.44 3.44 -10.36
CA ILE A 81 3.21 4.03 -10.94
C ILE A 81 2.56 4.97 -9.92
N GLU A 82 2.37 4.48 -8.71
CA GLU A 82 1.73 5.21 -7.62
C GLU A 82 2.52 6.47 -7.19
N ALA A 83 3.85 6.35 -7.12
CA ALA A 83 4.75 7.44 -6.82
C ALA A 83 4.79 8.51 -7.93
N LEU A 84 4.89 8.08 -9.19
CA LEU A 84 4.93 8.96 -10.36
C LEU A 84 3.60 9.70 -10.56
N GLY A 85 2.47 9.04 -10.29
CA GLY A 85 1.15 9.67 -10.29
C GLY A 85 1.04 10.80 -9.27
N ARG A 86 1.49 10.55 -8.04
CA ARG A 86 1.54 11.61 -7.01
C ARG A 86 2.48 12.74 -7.37
N TYR A 87 3.65 12.40 -7.92
CA TYR A 87 4.57 13.42 -8.40
C TYR A 87 3.92 14.29 -9.48
N ALA A 88 3.21 13.69 -10.44
CA ALA A 88 2.50 14.41 -11.50
C ALA A 88 1.48 15.42 -10.95
N LEU A 89 0.78 15.06 -9.87
CA LEU A 89 -0.19 15.94 -9.18
C LEU A 89 0.46 17.14 -8.50
N VAL A 90 1.72 16.99 -8.05
CA VAL A 90 2.41 18.05 -7.32
C VAL A 90 3.40 18.84 -8.18
N ALA A 91 3.74 18.35 -9.36
CA ALA A 91 4.59 19.06 -10.31
C ALA A 91 3.93 20.37 -10.78
N LYS A 92 4.60 21.51 -10.51
CA LYS A 92 4.19 22.84 -11.01
C LYS A 92 4.39 22.96 -12.53
N ASP A 93 5.43 22.31 -13.06
CA ASP A 93 5.75 22.33 -14.49
C ASP A 93 4.99 21.23 -15.27
N GLY A 94 4.33 21.64 -16.36
CA GLY A 94 3.57 20.74 -17.22
C GLY A 94 4.45 19.73 -17.97
N GLY A 95 5.71 20.09 -18.29
CA GLY A 95 6.67 19.18 -18.90
C GLY A 95 7.02 18.01 -17.98
N ARG A 96 7.41 18.32 -16.73
CA ARG A 96 7.69 17.34 -15.68
C ARG A 96 6.50 16.44 -15.37
N ARG A 97 5.29 17.01 -15.35
CA ARG A 97 4.05 16.23 -15.20
C ARG A 97 3.90 15.19 -16.30
N ARG A 98 3.96 15.61 -17.57
CA ARG A 98 3.86 14.69 -18.72
C ARG A 98 4.95 13.63 -18.71
N ALA A 99 6.19 14.01 -18.38
CA ALA A 99 7.31 13.08 -18.30
C ALA A 99 7.13 12.02 -17.20
N ALA A 100 6.52 12.38 -16.07
CA ALA A 100 6.21 11.41 -15.01
C ALA A 100 5.08 10.45 -15.41
N LEU A 101 4.01 10.98 -16.02
CA LEU A 101 2.90 10.15 -16.51
C LEU A 101 3.35 9.22 -17.66
N ALA A 102 4.28 9.64 -18.51
CA ALA A 102 4.86 8.79 -19.54
C ALA A 102 5.66 7.61 -18.95
N LEU A 103 6.43 7.84 -17.89
CA LEU A 103 7.11 6.76 -17.17
C LEU A 103 6.10 5.81 -16.50
N ALA A 104 5.05 6.36 -15.86
CA ALA A 104 4.00 5.56 -15.24
C ALA A 104 3.31 4.67 -16.29
N ARG A 105 3.02 5.21 -17.48
CA ARG A 105 2.48 4.46 -18.63
C ARG A 105 3.41 3.32 -19.03
N GLY A 106 4.71 3.56 -19.17
CA GLY A 106 5.68 2.51 -19.51
C GLY A 106 5.69 1.35 -18.50
N HIS A 107 5.61 1.66 -17.21
CA HIS A 107 5.50 0.63 -16.16
C HIS A 107 4.14 -0.11 -16.21
N ALA A 108 3.04 0.61 -16.47
CA ALA A 108 1.72 0.00 -16.61
C ALA A 108 1.65 -0.95 -17.81
N GLU A 109 2.22 -0.58 -18.95
CA GLU A 109 2.33 -1.46 -20.12
C GLU A 109 3.07 -2.76 -19.80
N ALA A 110 4.16 -2.64 -19.04
CA ALA A 110 4.95 -3.79 -18.66
C ALA A 110 4.26 -4.67 -17.60
N LEU A 111 3.40 -4.10 -16.74
CA LEU A 111 2.56 -4.86 -15.80
C LEU A 111 1.45 -5.66 -16.49
N ARG A 112 0.96 -5.23 -17.67
CA ARG A 112 -0.07 -5.97 -18.42
C ARG A 112 0.37 -7.36 -18.87
N GLN A 113 1.67 -7.59 -18.93
CA GLN A 113 2.30 -8.85 -19.35
C GLN A 113 2.52 -9.84 -18.20
N VAL A 114 2.13 -9.48 -16.97
CA VAL A 114 2.23 -10.37 -15.81
C VAL A 114 1.08 -11.39 -15.89
N GLU A 115 1.41 -12.68 -15.94
CA GLU A 115 0.43 -13.78 -16.02
C GLU A 115 0.53 -14.76 -14.85
N ASP A 116 1.76 -15.16 -14.48
CA ASP A 116 2.02 -16.05 -13.33
C ASP A 116 3.17 -15.50 -12.48
N GLY A 117 2.82 -14.90 -11.35
CA GLY A 117 3.76 -14.33 -10.40
C GLY A 117 3.54 -14.83 -8.98
N SER A 118 4.44 -14.44 -8.09
CA SER A 118 4.23 -14.63 -6.66
C SER A 118 2.90 -13.98 -6.22
N LEU A 119 2.40 -14.33 -5.03
CA LEU A 119 1.22 -13.68 -4.47
C LEU A 119 1.40 -12.16 -4.39
N GLU A 120 2.58 -11.72 -3.97
CA GLU A 120 2.93 -10.30 -3.86
C GLU A 120 2.96 -9.61 -5.23
N ASP A 121 3.62 -10.21 -6.22
CA ASP A 121 3.68 -9.66 -7.58
C ASP A 121 2.30 -9.56 -8.22
N SER A 122 1.49 -10.61 -8.09
CA SER A 122 0.13 -10.62 -8.64
C SER A 122 -0.75 -9.55 -7.99
N ALA A 123 -0.68 -9.44 -6.66
CA ALA A 123 -1.47 -8.46 -5.91
C ALA A 123 -1.04 -7.02 -6.25
N LEU A 124 0.25 -6.74 -6.29
CA LEU A 124 0.74 -5.40 -6.62
C LEU A 124 0.56 -5.06 -8.09
N ALA A 125 0.64 -6.02 -9.01
CA ALA A 125 0.31 -5.78 -10.41
C ALA A 125 -1.17 -5.40 -10.56
N VAL A 126 -2.11 -6.06 -9.87
CA VAL A 126 -3.52 -5.65 -9.83
C VAL A 126 -3.66 -4.22 -9.31
N TYR A 127 -3.04 -3.91 -8.17
CA TYR A 127 -3.05 -2.57 -7.59
C TYR A 127 -2.51 -1.51 -8.56
N GLY A 128 -1.30 -1.72 -9.09
CA GLY A 128 -0.63 -0.79 -10.00
C GLY A 128 -1.39 -0.56 -11.30
N LEU A 129 -2.05 -1.60 -11.85
CA LEU A 129 -2.88 -1.46 -13.04
C LEU A 129 -4.18 -0.67 -12.77
N ILE A 130 -4.80 -0.84 -11.60
CA ILE A 130 -5.96 -0.01 -11.21
C ILE A 130 -5.54 1.45 -11.04
N GLU A 131 -4.44 1.71 -10.32
CA GLU A 131 -3.95 3.07 -10.15
C GLU A 131 -3.51 3.69 -11.49
N ALA A 132 -2.89 2.92 -12.38
CA ALA A 132 -2.58 3.37 -13.73
C ALA A 132 -3.85 3.77 -14.51
N GLY A 133 -4.92 2.96 -14.45
CA GLY A 133 -6.20 3.29 -15.07
C GLY A 133 -6.76 4.62 -14.57
N ARG A 134 -6.72 4.85 -13.25
CA ARG A 134 -7.17 6.10 -12.62
C ARG A 134 -6.30 7.30 -12.97
N LEU A 135 -5.00 7.11 -13.06
CA LEU A 135 -4.02 8.17 -13.30
C LEU A 135 -3.95 8.58 -14.77
N LEU A 136 -4.13 7.62 -15.68
CA LEU A 136 -3.92 7.81 -17.12
C LEU A 136 -5.22 7.91 -17.92
N GLY A 137 -6.37 7.63 -17.29
CA GLY A 137 -7.68 7.69 -17.94
C GLY A 137 -7.86 6.64 -19.03
N ASP A 138 -7.24 5.46 -18.87
CA ASP A 138 -7.22 4.40 -19.89
C ASP A 138 -7.79 3.08 -19.34
N ASP A 139 -8.94 2.70 -19.87
CA ASP A 139 -9.69 1.49 -19.50
C ASP A 139 -8.94 0.19 -19.82
N LEU A 140 -7.90 0.23 -20.67
CA LEU A 140 -7.05 -0.93 -20.94
C LEU A 140 -6.37 -1.44 -19.66
N TYR A 141 -5.96 -0.53 -18.77
CA TYR A 141 -5.31 -0.92 -17.51
C TYR A 141 -6.31 -1.47 -16.50
N ALA A 142 -7.50 -0.87 -16.39
CA ALA A 142 -8.59 -1.40 -15.56
C ALA A 142 -9.04 -2.80 -16.02
N SER A 143 -9.10 -3.01 -17.33
CA SER A 143 -9.41 -4.31 -17.95
C SER A 143 -8.32 -5.34 -17.67
N ALA A 144 -7.05 -4.96 -17.77
CA ALA A 144 -5.92 -5.83 -17.43
C ALA A 144 -5.90 -6.21 -15.94
N ALA A 145 -6.16 -5.25 -15.05
CA ALA A 145 -6.29 -5.51 -13.61
C ALA A 145 -7.42 -6.49 -13.30
N THR A 146 -8.58 -6.31 -13.94
CA THR A 146 -9.76 -7.18 -13.81
C THR A 146 -9.42 -8.62 -14.24
N ARG A 147 -8.75 -8.78 -15.39
CA ARG A 147 -8.29 -10.08 -15.87
C ARG A 147 -7.33 -10.72 -14.86
N LEU A 148 -6.30 -10.00 -14.44
CA LEU A 148 -5.28 -10.52 -13.52
C LEU A 148 -5.86 -10.87 -12.15
N PHE A 149 -6.79 -10.08 -11.62
CA PHE A 149 -7.48 -10.38 -10.38
C PHE A 149 -8.23 -11.72 -10.49
N ARG A 150 -8.96 -11.94 -11.58
CA ARG A 150 -9.73 -13.16 -11.80
C ARG A 150 -8.86 -14.39 -12.07
N SER A 151 -7.80 -14.24 -12.87
CA SER A 151 -7.00 -15.39 -13.33
C SER A 151 -5.86 -15.77 -12.38
N ALA A 152 -5.24 -14.79 -11.70
CA ALA A 152 -4.06 -15.04 -10.88
C ALA A 152 -4.31 -14.89 -9.38
N LEU A 153 -5.01 -13.83 -8.94
CA LEU A 153 -5.15 -13.54 -7.51
C LEU A 153 -6.30 -14.32 -6.86
N ARG A 154 -7.50 -14.24 -7.45
CA ARG A 154 -8.71 -14.84 -6.90
C ARG A 154 -8.64 -16.36 -6.72
N PRO A 155 -8.04 -17.14 -7.64
CA PRO A 155 -7.93 -18.60 -7.48
C PRO A 155 -7.04 -19.00 -6.30
N LYS A 156 -6.16 -18.12 -5.82
CA LYS A 156 -5.32 -18.38 -4.63
C LYS A 156 -6.12 -18.26 -3.34
N TRP A 157 -7.31 -17.67 -3.33
CA TRP A 157 -8.12 -17.52 -2.12
C TRP A 157 -8.60 -18.87 -1.56
N ASP A 158 -8.38 -19.08 -0.28
CA ASP A 158 -8.84 -20.23 0.49
C ASP A 158 -9.98 -19.80 1.42
N ASP A 159 -11.22 -20.11 1.04
CA ASP A 159 -12.40 -19.72 1.83
C ASP A 159 -12.43 -20.35 3.23
N ARG A 160 -11.81 -21.51 3.43
CA ARG A 160 -11.77 -22.18 4.74
C ARG A 160 -10.87 -21.42 5.70
N LEU A 161 -9.70 -21.00 5.22
CA LEU A 161 -8.72 -20.30 6.04
C LEU A 161 -8.91 -18.78 6.07
N GLY A 162 -9.58 -18.20 5.07
CA GLY A 162 -9.71 -16.74 4.96
C GLY A 162 -8.44 -16.03 4.53
N VAL A 163 -7.62 -16.68 3.70
CA VAL A 163 -6.32 -16.17 3.22
C VAL A 163 -6.07 -16.55 1.76
N PHE A 164 -5.06 -15.93 1.14
CA PHE A 164 -4.55 -16.32 -0.17
C PHE A 164 -3.37 -17.28 -0.03
N ARG A 165 -3.33 -18.31 -0.87
CA ARG A 165 -2.21 -19.25 -0.94
C ARG A 165 -0.98 -18.59 -1.55
N THR A 166 0.19 -18.96 -1.06
CA THR A 166 1.49 -18.36 -1.41
C THR A 166 2.33 -19.24 -2.34
N GLY A 167 1.80 -20.36 -2.84
CA GLY A 167 2.54 -21.33 -3.67
C GLY A 167 3.36 -22.36 -2.88
N GLY A 168 3.23 -22.37 -1.55
CA GLY A 168 3.87 -23.29 -0.62
C GLY A 168 3.20 -23.22 0.75
N PRO A 169 3.93 -23.40 1.87
CA PRO A 169 3.42 -23.09 3.20
C PRO A 169 2.87 -21.65 3.24
N ILE A 170 1.65 -21.49 3.73
CA ILE A 170 0.98 -20.18 3.76
C ILE A 170 1.76 -19.28 4.72
N THR A 171 2.38 -18.24 4.16
CA THR A 171 3.32 -17.36 4.86
C THR A 171 2.99 -15.91 4.55
N TYR A 172 2.94 -15.06 5.57
CA TYR A 172 2.69 -13.64 5.42
C TYR A 172 3.72 -12.81 6.15
N THR A 173 4.30 -11.86 5.43
CA THR A 173 5.11 -10.76 5.96
C THR A 173 4.30 -9.47 5.93
N SER A 174 4.87 -8.38 6.46
CA SER A 174 4.26 -7.05 6.30
C SER A 174 4.14 -6.67 4.82
N ALA A 175 5.14 -6.97 3.99
CA ALA A 175 5.14 -6.67 2.56
C ALA A 175 4.01 -7.40 1.81
N THR A 176 3.93 -8.73 1.92
CA THR A 176 2.91 -9.51 1.21
C THR A 176 1.49 -9.19 1.72
N THR A 177 1.35 -8.89 3.02
CA THR A 177 0.05 -8.46 3.58
C THR A 177 -0.37 -7.10 3.02
N ALA A 178 0.55 -6.15 2.92
CA ALA A 178 0.29 -4.84 2.35
C ALA A 178 -0.08 -4.92 0.86
N ALA A 179 0.62 -5.77 0.10
CA ALA A 179 0.32 -6.03 -1.31
C ALA A 179 -1.12 -6.53 -1.51
N VAL A 180 -1.54 -7.57 -0.77
CA VAL A 180 -2.91 -8.10 -0.86
C VAL A 180 -3.93 -7.07 -0.41
N ALA A 181 -3.67 -6.35 0.69
CA ALA A 181 -4.57 -5.31 1.18
C ALA A 181 -4.71 -4.15 0.18
N ALA A 182 -3.64 -3.76 -0.50
CA ALA A 182 -3.64 -2.71 -1.52
C ALA A 182 -4.48 -3.15 -2.74
N ALA A 183 -4.27 -4.38 -3.23
CA ALA A 183 -5.03 -4.91 -4.35
C ALA A 183 -6.54 -4.97 -4.05
N LEU A 184 -6.91 -5.52 -2.89
CA LEU A 184 -8.31 -5.62 -2.47
C LEU A 184 -8.95 -4.25 -2.24
N ASN A 185 -8.21 -3.29 -1.67
CA ASN A 185 -8.70 -1.92 -1.53
C ASN A 185 -8.95 -1.26 -2.89
N ALA A 186 -8.01 -1.37 -3.82
CA ALA A 186 -8.14 -0.81 -5.15
C ALA A 186 -9.32 -1.43 -5.91
N VAL A 187 -9.48 -2.76 -5.87
CA VAL A 187 -10.63 -3.44 -6.48
C VAL A 187 -11.95 -3.04 -5.81
N ARG A 188 -11.98 -2.93 -4.48
CA ARG A 188 -13.18 -2.51 -3.73
C ARG A 188 -13.68 -1.14 -4.19
N TRP A 189 -12.77 -0.19 -4.40
CA TRP A 189 -13.14 1.20 -4.68
C TRP A 189 -13.24 1.53 -6.17
N HIS A 190 -12.46 0.86 -7.01
CA HIS A 190 -12.27 1.24 -8.42
C HIS A 190 -12.39 0.07 -9.39
N GLY A 191 -12.60 -1.15 -8.88
CA GLY A 191 -12.89 -2.30 -9.72
C GLY A 191 -14.34 -2.29 -10.24
N PRO A 192 -14.64 -3.16 -11.23
CA PRO A 192 -16.01 -3.34 -11.70
C PRO A 192 -16.92 -3.86 -10.58
N ALA A 193 -18.22 -3.60 -10.68
CA ALA A 193 -19.17 -3.78 -9.57
C ALA A 193 -19.21 -5.20 -8.98
N ASP A 194 -19.04 -6.23 -9.81
CA ASP A 194 -18.99 -7.62 -9.37
C ASP A 194 -17.71 -7.92 -8.56
N LEU A 195 -16.56 -7.49 -9.04
CA LEU A 195 -15.28 -7.66 -8.34
C LEU A 195 -15.17 -6.78 -7.10
N SER A 196 -15.73 -5.57 -7.13
CA SER A 196 -15.82 -4.69 -5.97
C SER A 196 -16.60 -5.37 -4.84
N LYS A 197 -17.79 -5.93 -5.11
CA LYS A 197 -18.57 -6.70 -4.13
C LYS A 197 -17.78 -7.88 -3.57
N GLU A 198 -17.03 -8.58 -4.42
CA GLU A 198 -16.17 -9.66 -3.97
C GLU A 198 -15.04 -9.16 -3.06
N ALA A 199 -14.33 -8.10 -3.44
CA ALA A 199 -13.27 -7.53 -2.62
C ALA A 199 -13.79 -7.00 -1.27
N VAL A 200 -15.01 -6.43 -1.21
CA VAL A 200 -15.70 -6.06 0.04
C VAL A 200 -15.85 -7.26 0.97
N ARG A 201 -16.17 -8.45 0.43
CA ARG A 201 -16.30 -9.69 1.20
C ARG A 201 -14.93 -10.23 1.66
N LEU A 202 -13.93 -10.22 0.77
CA LEU A 202 -12.62 -10.82 1.02
C LEU A 202 -11.78 -10.00 2.02
N TYR A 203 -11.78 -8.67 1.86
CA TYR A 203 -10.92 -7.75 2.60
C TYR A 203 -10.98 -7.90 4.13
N PRO A 204 -12.16 -7.81 4.80
CA PRO A 204 -12.21 -7.91 6.26
C PRO A 204 -11.77 -9.28 6.76
N LYS A 205 -12.14 -10.36 6.06
CA LYS A 205 -11.78 -11.74 6.43
C LYS A 205 -10.29 -11.98 6.32
N PHE A 206 -9.66 -11.45 5.26
CA PHE A 206 -8.21 -11.50 5.08
C PHE A 206 -7.47 -10.77 6.21
N LEU A 207 -7.83 -9.52 6.48
CA LEU A 207 -7.17 -8.71 7.50
C LEU A 207 -7.34 -9.30 8.90
N GLU A 208 -8.55 -9.74 9.27
CA GLU A 208 -8.79 -10.39 10.55
C GLU A 208 -7.90 -11.63 10.69
N THR A 209 -7.83 -12.46 9.64
CA THR A 209 -7.06 -13.70 9.72
C THR A 209 -5.57 -13.43 9.85
N VAL A 210 -4.99 -12.59 9.01
CA VAL A 210 -3.53 -12.38 8.98
C VAL A 210 -3.06 -11.47 10.10
N LEU A 211 -3.72 -10.33 10.31
CA LEU A 211 -3.26 -9.38 11.34
C LEU A 211 -3.52 -9.89 12.74
N VAL A 212 -4.70 -10.47 12.97
CA VAL A 212 -5.16 -10.85 14.31
C VAL A 212 -4.92 -12.32 14.59
N ARG A 213 -5.60 -13.22 13.86
CA ARG A 213 -5.59 -14.65 14.18
C ARG A 213 -4.20 -15.27 13.97
N ALA A 214 -3.45 -14.79 12.98
CA ALA A 214 -2.10 -15.25 12.73
C ALA A 214 -1.04 -14.53 13.59
N GLY A 215 -1.40 -13.41 14.22
CA GLY A 215 -0.52 -12.66 15.10
C GLY A 215 0.51 -11.78 14.38
N LEU A 216 0.24 -11.36 13.13
CA LEU A 216 1.16 -10.46 12.42
C LEU A 216 1.21 -9.08 13.09
N LEU A 217 0.10 -8.57 13.64
CA LEU A 217 0.08 -7.35 14.44
C LEU A 217 0.48 -7.65 15.88
N LEU A 218 1.72 -7.30 16.25
CA LEU A 218 2.27 -7.47 17.60
C LEU A 218 1.74 -6.43 18.59
N SER A 219 1.51 -5.20 18.15
CA SER A 219 0.98 -4.11 19.00
C SER A 219 -0.53 -4.23 19.24
N SER A 220 -1.09 -5.43 19.09
CA SER A 220 -2.48 -5.68 19.44
C SER A 220 -2.67 -5.49 20.94
N PRO A 221 -3.69 -4.75 21.41
CA PRO A 221 -3.92 -4.56 22.85
C PRO A 221 -4.27 -5.88 23.55
N LEU A 222 -4.49 -6.97 22.82
CA LEU A 222 -4.76 -8.32 23.32
C LEU A 222 -3.87 -8.77 24.49
N ALA A 223 -2.56 -8.49 24.44
CA ALA A 223 -1.64 -8.83 25.52
C ALA A 223 -1.81 -7.95 26.78
N LEU A 224 -2.41 -6.77 26.62
CA LEU A 224 -2.74 -5.82 27.68
C LEU A 224 -4.17 -5.98 28.21
N VAL A 225 -5.02 -6.79 27.54
CA VAL A 225 -6.39 -7.09 28.01
C VAL A 225 -6.32 -8.20 29.07
N PRO A 226 -6.72 -7.92 30.33
CA PRO A 226 -6.73 -8.92 31.39
C PRO A 226 -7.52 -10.18 30.99
N ALA A 227 -7.07 -11.35 31.45
CA ALA A 227 -7.61 -12.64 31.01
C ALA A 227 -9.11 -12.80 31.28
N GLU A 228 -9.63 -12.17 32.34
CA GLU A 228 -11.05 -12.20 32.69
C GLU A 228 -11.96 -11.58 31.63
N TYR A 229 -11.49 -10.54 30.91
CA TYR A 229 -12.28 -9.91 29.85
C TYR A 229 -12.26 -10.72 28.54
N ARG A 230 -11.30 -11.65 28.38
CA ARG A 230 -11.13 -12.48 27.17
C ARG A 230 -11.89 -13.81 27.22
N LYS A 231 -12.39 -14.20 28.39
CA LYS A 231 -12.86 -15.55 28.69
C LYS A 231 -13.93 -16.10 27.74
N ASP A 232 -14.81 -15.24 27.20
CA ASP A 232 -15.96 -15.63 26.37
C ASP A 232 -16.05 -14.86 25.04
N ARG A 233 -14.92 -14.29 24.59
CA ARG A 233 -14.87 -13.43 23.41
C ARG A 233 -13.67 -13.87 22.55
N PRO A 234 -13.84 -14.01 21.23
CA PRO A 234 -12.72 -14.36 20.37
C PRO A 234 -11.68 -13.24 20.41
N ASP A 235 -10.39 -13.57 20.23
CA ASP A 235 -9.29 -12.59 20.20
C ASP A 235 -9.56 -11.42 19.22
N ALA A 236 -10.28 -11.68 18.12
CA ALA A 236 -10.76 -10.69 17.16
C ALA A 236 -11.64 -9.57 17.77
N ALA A 237 -12.35 -9.83 18.87
CA ALA A 237 -13.16 -8.83 19.57
C ALA A 237 -12.30 -7.81 20.34
N PHE A 238 -11.03 -8.12 20.60
CA PHE A 238 -10.08 -7.26 21.30
C PHE A 238 -9.06 -6.63 20.37
N ALA A 239 -8.97 -7.08 19.12
CA ALA A 239 -8.19 -6.46 18.06
C ALA A 239 -8.82 -5.16 17.49
N HIS A 240 -9.46 -4.38 18.38
CA HIS A 240 -10.20 -3.12 18.17
C HIS A 240 -11.53 -3.16 17.37
N PRO A 241 -12.67 -3.10 18.10
CA PRO A 241 -13.94 -2.55 17.60
C PRO A 241 -14.12 -1.04 17.90
N ALA A 242 -13.25 -0.40 18.69
CA ALA A 242 -13.36 1.04 19.01
C ALA A 242 -11.97 1.66 19.17
N LEU A 243 -11.53 2.45 18.19
CA LEU A 243 -10.33 3.30 18.31
C LEU A 243 -10.47 4.26 19.51
N PRO A 244 -9.37 4.70 20.15
CA PRO A 244 -9.38 5.95 20.92
C PRO A 244 -9.97 7.06 20.05
N SER A 245 -10.72 7.98 20.66
CA SER A 245 -11.14 9.19 19.95
C SER A 245 -9.89 9.88 19.34
N PRO A 246 -10.02 10.55 18.18
CA PRO A 246 -8.91 11.16 17.44
C PRO A 246 -7.98 12.08 18.25
N GLU A 247 -8.38 12.44 19.47
CA GLU A 247 -7.68 13.32 20.41
C GLU A 247 -6.63 12.60 21.28
N LYS A 248 -6.60 11.26 21.29
CA LYS A 248 -5.64 10.47 22.08
C LYS A 248 -4.87 9.56 21.15
N ALA A 249 -3.72 10.04 20.68
CA ALA A 249 -2.83 9.36 19.74
C ALA A 249 -2.67 7.86 20.08
N GLY A 250 -3.10 7.00 19.15
CA GLY A 250 -3.05 5.55 19.29
C GLY A 250 -1.63 5.01 19.26
N THR A 251 -1.43 3.83 19.87
CA THR A 251 -0.20 3.06 19.73
C THR A 251 0.06 2.77 18.26
N ALA A 252 1.24 3.15 17.75
CA ALA A 252 1.63 2.85 16.37
C ALA A 252 1.63 1.34 16.12
N PRO A 253 1.10 0.86 14.97
CA PRO A 253 1.06 -0.57 14.70
C PRO A 253 2.47 -1.14 14.59
N VAL A 254 2.78 -2.16 15.40
CA VAL A 254 4.03 -2.92 15.35
C VAL A 254 3.72 -4.29 14.77
N PHE A 255 4.43 -4.69 13.73
CA PHE A 255 4.21 -5.96 13.05
C PHE A 255 5.37 -6.94 13.25
N ALA A 256 5.07 -8.23 13.25
CA ALA A 256 6.07 -9.28 13.15
C ALA A 256 6.68 -9.29 11.75
N GLY A 257 7.86 -9.89 11.63
CA GLY A 257 8.52 -10.07 10.34
C GLY A 257 7.83 -11.13 9.47
N GLU A 258 7.34 -12.20 10.09
CA GLU A 258 6.67 -13.30 9.39
C GLU A 258 5.71 -14.08 10.30
N VAL A 259 4.56 -14.45 9.73
CA VAL A 259 3.65 -15.46 10.27
C VAL A 259 3.45 -16.58 9.26
N ARG A 260 3.25 -17.80 9.75
CA ARG A 260 3.08 -18.98 8.91
C ARG A 260 2.01 -19.92 9.43
N TYR A 261 1.25 -20.54 8.53
CA TYR A 261 0.31 -21.61 8.85
C TYR A 261 0.99 -22.97 8.67
N GLU A 262 1.25 -23.65 9.79
CA GLU A 262 1.88 -24.97 9.81
C GLU A 262 1.13 -25.90 10.76
N ARG A 263 0.94 -27.16 10.35
CA ARG A 263 0.31 -28.22 11.17
C ARG A 263 -1.05 -27.80 11.77
N GLY A 264 -1.86 -27.08 11.00
CA GLY A 264 -3.21 -26.67 11.41
C GLY A 264 -3.29 -25.40 12.25
N ALA A 265 -2.17 -24.76 12.57
CA ALA A 265 -2.12 -23.58 13.43
C ALA A 265 -1.23 -22.46 12.84
N TRP A 266 -1.56 -21.22 13.20
CA TRP A 266 -0.70 -20.07 12.89
C TRP A 266 0.42 -19.93 13.91
N ARG A 267 1.60 -19.51 13.44
CA ARG A 267 2.75 -19.21 14.28
C ARG A 267 3.48 -17.98 13.76
N VAL A 268 3.94 -17.13 14.68
CA VAL A 268 4.94 -16.10 14.39
C VAL A 268 6.29 -16.80 14.27
N THR A 269 6.83 -16.88 13.06
CA THR A 269 8.12 -17.53 12.77
C THR A 269 9.28 -16.55 12.82
N HIS A 270 9.03 -15.26 12.54
CA HIS A 270 10.04 -14.21 12.63
C HIS A 270 9.49 -12.97 13.30
N ARG A 271 10.13 -12.52 14.38
CA ARG A 271 9.70 -11.34 15.17
C ARG A 271 10.39 -10.04 14.78
N THR A 272 11.38 -10.09 13.90
CA THR A 272 12.17 -8.91 13.51
C THR A 272 11.30 -7.89 12.78
N PHE A 273 11.11 -6.73 13.39
CA PHE A 273 10.36 -5.62 12.81
C PHE A 273 11.08 -5.06 11.58
N ARG A 274 10.35 -4.92 10.46
CA ARG A 274 10.86 -4.32 9.23
C ARG A 274 10.14 -2.99 8.97
N MET A 275 10.80 -1.89 9.33
CA MET A 275 10.19 -0.56 9.33
C MET A 275 9.56 -0.16 8.00
N ALA A 276 10.27 -0.34 6.88
CA ALA A 276 9.75 0.05 5.56
C ALA A 276 8.47 -0.71 5.19
N GLU A 277 8.44 -2.03 5.42
CA GLU A 277 7.26 -2.86 5.15
C GLU A 277 6.10 -2.54 6.10
N ALA A 278 6.41 -2.28 7.37
CA ALA A 278 5.43 -1.88 8.38
C ALA A 278 4.79 -0.52 8.05
N LEU A 279 5.58 0.45 7.57
CA LEU A 279 5.07 1.75 7.13
C LEU A 279 4.20 1.62 5.88
N PHE A 280 4.60 0.79 4.92
CA PHE A 280 3.78 0.52 3.74
C PHE A 280 2.44 -0.12 4.14
N LEU A 281 2.47 -1.16 4.99
CA LEU A 281 1.27 -1.79 5.52
C LEU A 281 0.39 -0.80 6.28
N ALA A 282 0.97 0.02 7.16
CA ALA A 282 0.24 1.03 7.92
C ALA A 282 -0.48 2.01 6.99
N ASN A 283 0.18 2.50 5.93
CA ASN A 283 -0.42 3.40 4.94
C ASN A 283 -1.60 2.76 4.20
N VAL A 284 -1.46 1.49 3.79
CA VAL A 284 -2.53 0.73 3.12
C VAL A 284 -3.71 0.44 4.07
N LEU A 285 -3.45 0.29 5.36
CA LEU A 285 -4.45 0.03 6.39
C LEU A 285 -5.14 1.30 6.90
N VAL A 286 -4.65 2.51 6.58
CA VAL A 286 -5.36 3.74 6.92
C VAL A 286 -6.74 3.66 6.30
N ARG A 287 -7.75 3.42 7.15
CA ARG A 287 -9.13 3.32 6.68
C ARG A 287 -9.51 4.68 6.11
N PRO A 288 -9.97 4.72 4.85
CA PRO A 288 -10.52 5.95 4.34
C PRO A 288 -11.73 6.36 5.18
N ARG A 289 -11.72 7.60 5.66
CA ARG A 289 -12.84 8.22 6.35
C ARG A 289 -13.78 8.84 5.30
N ASP A 290 -15.09 8.78 5.56
CA ASP A 290 -16.11 9.47 4.76
C ASP A 290 -16.21 9.04 3.28
N GLY A 291 -16.06 7.73 3.00
CA GLY A 291 -16.30 7.17 1.66
C GLY A 291 -15.24 7.50 0.60
N ARG A 292 -14.06 7.97 1.01
CA ARG A 292 -12.94 8.23 0.10
C ARG A 292 -12.14 6.95 -0.15
N ALA A 293 -11.31 6.89 -1.19
CA ALA A 293 -10.43 5.74 -1.43
C ALA A 293 -9.00 5.99 -0.90
N ASP A 294 -8.56 7.26 -0.91
CA ASP A 294 -7.24 7.70 -0.47
C ASP A 294 -7.40 8.98 0.40
N PRO A 295 -6.85 9.02 1.62
CA PRO A 295 -6.93 10.20 2.49
C PRO A 295 -6.14 11.41 1.96
N PHE A 296 -5.08 11.19 1.18
CA PHE A 296 -4.13 12.17 0.67
C PHE A 296 -4.32 12.51 -0.81
N LEU A 297 -5.07 11.71 -1.57
CA LEU A 297 -5.29 11.90 -3.01
C LEU A 297 -6.78 12.22 -3.32
N PRO A 298 -7.13 13.51 -3.44
CA PRO A 298 -8.49 13.92 -3.76
C PRO A 298 -8.87 13.51 -5.19
N ALA A 299 -10.05 12.91 -5.39
CA ALA A 299 -10.53 12.49 -6.71
C ALA A 299 -10.65 13.68 -7.70
N ASP A 300 -10.95 14.88 -7.21
CA ASP A 300 -11.01 16.10 -8.03
C ASP A 300 -9.64 16.54 -8.56
N ARG A 301 -8.54 16.16 -7.90
CA ARG A 301 -7.18 16.43 -8.41
C ARG A 301 -6.78 15.47 -9.52
N LEU A 302 -7.26 14.22 -9.50
CA LEU A 302 -7.07 13.28 -10.61
C LEU A 302 -7.75 13.78 -11.88
N ALA A 303 -8.99 14.26 -11.78
CA ALA A 303 -9.72 14.83 -12.93
C ALA A 303 -9.02 16.06 -13.55
N ARG A 304 -8.09 16.71 -12.83
CA ARG A 304 -7.26 17.82 -13.36
C ARG A 304 -6.03 17.34 -14.12
N LEU A 305 -5.70 16.04 -14.07
CA LEU A 305 -4.66 15.44 -14.92
C LEU A 305 -5.19 15.14 -16.33
N GLU A 306 -6.51 14.99 -16.50
CA GLU A 306 -7.18 14.68 -17.77
C GLU A 306 -7.36 15.89 -18.71
N ARG A 307 -6.57 16.96 -18.56
CA ARG A 307 -6.61 18.16 -19.44
C ARG A 307 -5.22 18.57 -19.91
#